data_AF-A0A367JR85-F1
#
_entry.id   AF-A0A367JR85-F1
#
_cell.length_a   1.000
_cell.length_b   1.000
_cell.length_c   1.000
_cell.angle_alpha   90.00
_cell.angle_beta   90.00
_cell.angle_gamma   90.00
#
_symmetry.space_group_name_H-M   'P 1'
#
loop_
_entity.id
_entity.type
_entity.pdbx_description
1 polymer ?
#
loop_
_entity_poly.entity_id
_entity_poly.type
_entity_poly.pdbx_seq_one_letter_code
_entity_poly.pdbx_strand_id
1 'polypeptide(L)'
;YGFSLGRGTFQFKTGTWTTVRQELVLNSQGKRNGQMSLYVNGVRKINVKNVAFRTSNTGHVVGIMFHTFFGGSDDTWRTPKDQYSYFKNFVLKVS
;
A
#
# COMPACT_ATOMS: atom_id res chain seq x y z
N TYR A 1 12.19 -8.78 -2.93
CA TYR A 1 11.59 -7.44 -2.84
C TYR A 1 10.13 -7.48 -3.27
N GLY A 2 9.37 -6.43 -3.01
CA GLY A 2 7.98 -6.30 -3.48
C GLY A 2 7.87 -5.84 -4.93
N PHE A 3 6.68 -5.98 -5.52
CA PHE A 3 6.36 -5.38 -6.82
C PHE A 3 6.09 -3.88 -6.68
N SER A 4 6.72 -3.06 -7.52
CA SER A 4 6.48 -1.61 -7.57
C SER A 4 5.41 -1.32 -8.62
N LEU A 5 4.16 -1.13 -8.18
CA LEU A 5 3.02 -0.90 -9.06
C LEU A 5 2.71 0.59 -9.12
N GLY A 6 2.58 1.16 -10.32
CA GLY A 6 2.21 2.57 -10.51
C GLY A 6 3.21 3.58 -9.95
N ARG A 7 4.51 3.25 -9.92
CA ARG A 7 5.57 4.18 -9.52
C ARG A 7 5.47 5.47 -10.34
N GLY A 8 5.53 6.62 -9.67
CA GLY A 8 5.46 7.94 -10.30
C GLY A 8 4.05 8.46 -10.58
N THR A 9 2.99 7.67 -10.34
CA THR A 9 1.59 8.13 -10.53
C THR A 9 1.14 9.17 -9.51
N PHE A 10 1.85 9.29 -8.38
CA PHE A 10 1.69 10.34 -7.38
C PHE A 10 3.00 10.54 -6.62
N GLN A 11 3.07 11.63 -5.87
CA GLN A 11 4.20 11.98 -5.02
C GLN A 11 3.69 12.45 -3.65
N PHE A 12 4.44 12.16 -2.60
CA PHE A 12 4.20 12.75 -1.28
C PHE A 12 4.90 14.12 -1.23
N LYS A 13 4.17 15.16 -0.84
CA LYS A 13 4.71 16.50 -0.67
C LYS A 13 5.06 16.74 0.80
N THR A 14 6.30 17.12 1.07
CA THR A 14 6.79 17.45 2.42
C THR A 14 5.94 18.54 3.08
N GLY A 15 5.69 18.39 4.37
CA GLY A 15 4.94 19.37 5.17
C GLY A 15 3.43 19.39 4.90
N THR A 16 2.90 18.46 4.11
CA THR A 16 1.46 18.39 3.80
C THR A 16 0.87 17.05 4.18
N TRP A 17 -0.35 17.07 4.71
CA TRP A 17 -1.12 15.85 4.93
C TRP A 17 -1.52 15.24 3.59
N THR A 18 -1.32 13.93 3.46
CA THR A 18 -1.79 13.14 2.33
C THR A 18 -2.73 12.07 2.84
N THR A 19 -3.99 12.10 2.40
CA THR A 19 -4.95 11.04 2.73
C THR A 19 -4.75 9.89 1.75
N VAL A 20 -4.42 8.71 2.27
CA VAL A 20 -4.26 7.48 1.49
C VAL A 20 -5.38 6.52 1.83
N ARG A 21 -6.00 5.93 0.81
CA ARG A 21 -6.95 4.81 0.95
C ARG A 21 -6.51 3.69 0.02
N GLN A 22 -6.36 2.49 0.58
CA GLN A 22 -6.10 1.28 -0.17
C GLN A 22 -7.32 0.37 -0.10
N GLU A 23 -7.77 -0.12 -1.25
CA GLU A 23 -8.88 -1.06 -1.37
C GLU A 23 -8.34 -2.37 -1.94
N LEU A 24 -8.73 -3.48 -1.33
CA LEU A 24 -8.36 -4.83 -1.76
C LEU A 24 -9.63 -5.66 -1.98
N VAL A 25 -9.72 -6.30 -3.14
CA VAL A 25 -10.69 -7.34 -3.43
C VAL A 25 -9.90 -8.63 -3.59
N LEU A 26 -10.05 -9.54 -2.63
CA LEU A 26 -9.36 -10.83 -2.68
C LEU A 26 -9.84 -11.64 -3.87
N ASN A 27 -8.93 -12.39 -4.48
CA ASN A 27 -9.28 -13.31 -5.55
C ASN A 27 -10.04 -14.54 -5.01
N SER A 28 -10.84 -15.14 -5.89
CA SER A 28 -11.37 -16.49 -5.69
C SER A 28 -10.23 -17.51 -5.73
N GLN A 29 -10.39 -18.62 -5.02
CA GLN A 29 -9.37 -19.68 -4.93
C GLN A 29 -8.91 -20.13 -6.33
N GLY A 30 -7.59 -20.15 -6.55
CA GLY A 30 -6.99 -20.58 -7.81
C GLY A 30 -7.26 -19.66 -9.02
N LYS A 31 -7.89 -18.49 -8.83
CA LYS A 31 -8.19 -17.53 -9.90
C LYS A 31 -7.37 -16.25 -9.76
N ARG A 32 -7.14 -15.58 -10.89
CA ARG A 32 -6.51 -14.25 -10.96
C ARG A 32 -7.57 -13.20 -11.23
N ASN A 33 -8.49 -13.03 -10.29
CA ASN A 33 -9.60 -12.07 -10.39
C ASN A 33 -9.65 -11.08 -9.22
N GLY A 34 -8.58 -11.00 -8.41
CA GLY A 34 -8.45 -10.00 -7.36
C GLY A 34 -8.11 -8.62 -7.92
N GLN A 35 -8.32 -7.60 -7.09
CA GLN A 35 -8.06 -6.20 -7.45
C GLN A 35 -7.42 -5.44 -6.28
N MET A 36 -6.53 -4.50 -6.61
CA MET A 36 -6.03 -3.50 -5.67
C MET A 36 -6.25 -2.12 -6.27
N SER A 37 -6.79 -1.19 -5.48
CA SER A 37 -6.85 0.23 -5.83
C SER A 37 -6.19 1.08 -4.76
N LEU A 38 -5.49 2.13 -5.19
CA LEU A 38 -4.94 3.16 -4.31
C LEU A 38 -5.53 4.52 -4.68
N TYR A 39 -6.05 5.21 -3.67
CA TYR A 39 -6.53 6.58 -3.76
C TYR A 39 -5.62 7.48 -2.93
N VAL A 40 -5.29 8.63 -3.50
CA VAL A 40 -4.47 9.66 -2.86
C VAL A 40 -5.25 10.96 -2.94
N ASN A 41 -5.55 11.54 -1.78
CA ASN A 41 -6.42 12.71 -1.63
C ASN A 41 -7.75 12.56 -2.38
N GLY A 42 -8.39 11.39 -2.23
CA GLY A 42 -9.68 11.07 -2.86
C GLY A 42 -9.60 10.67 -4.34
N VAL A 43 -8.49 10.89 -5.03
CA VAL A 43 -8.32 10.56 -6.45
C VAL A 43 -7.70 9.18 -6.61
N ARG A 44 -8.31 8.29 -7.42
CA ARG A 44 -7.74 6.97 -7.72
C ARG A 44 -6.47 7.12 -8.56
N LYS A 45 -5.32 6.74 -8.00
CA LYS A 45 -4.00 6.82 -8.66
C LYS A 45 -3.57 5.50 -9.27
N ILE A 46 -3.92 4.40 -8.61
CA ILE A 46 -3.55 3.05 -9.04
C ILE A 46 -4.80 2.18 -9.04
N ASN A 47 -4.92 1.34 -10.06
CA ASN A 47 -5.93 0.30 -10.15
C ASN A 47 -5.34 -0.92 -10.87
N VAL A 48 -5.09 -1.98 -10.11
CA VAL A 48 -4.49 -3.23 -10.60
C VAL A 48 -5.53 -4.33 -10.55
N LYS A 49 -5.78 -4.96 -11.68
CA LYS A 49 -6.69 -6.10 -11.83
C LYS A 49 -5.90 -7.40 -11.99
N ASN A 50 -6.62 -8.51 -11.95
CA ASN A 50 -6.09 -9.86 -12.16
C ASN A 50 -4.98 -10.25 -11.17
N VAL A 51 -5.11 -9.78 -9.93
CA VAL A 51 -4.19 -10.09 -8.83
C VAL A 51 -4.57 -11.44 -8.21
N ALA A 52 -3.57 -12.23 -7.84
CA ALA A 52 -3.74 -13.43 -7.02
C ALA A 52 -3.14 -13.17 -5.64
N PHE A 53 -3.98 -12.82 -4.66
CA PHE A 53 -3.59 -12.61 -3.26
C PHE A 53 -3.46 -13.92 -2.49
N ARG A 54 -4.28 -14.92 -2.85
CA ARG A 54 -4.32 -16.23 -2.19
C ARG A 54 -4.45 -17.37 -3.20
N THR A 55 -3.87 -18.52 -2.89
CA THR A 55 -3.95 -19.74 -3.72
C THR A 55 -4.92 -20.79 -3.17
N SER A 56 -5.21 -20.73 -1.87
CA SER A 56 -6.20 -21.55 -1.15
C SER A 56 -7.35 -20.68 -0.62
N ASN A 57 -8.37 -21.31 -0.03
CA ASN A 57 -9.42 -20.58 0.70
C ASN A 57 -8.98 -20.11 2.10
N THR A 58 -7.68 -20.19 2.41
CA THR A 58 -7.07 -19.64 3.62
C THR A 58 -6.41 -18.30 3.27
N GLY A 59 -6.39 -17.36 4.24
CA GLY A 59 -5.92 -16.00 4.02
C GLY A 59 -7.07 -15.00 3.91
N HIS A 60 -7.17 -14.18 4.94
CA HIS A 60 -8.12 -13.08 5.05
C HIS A 60 -7.35 -11.78 5.28
N VAL A 61 -7.99 -10.65 5.05
CA VAL A 61 -7.48 -9.37 5.54
C VAL A 61 -7.62 -9.38 7.07
N VAL A 62 -6.50 -9.41 7.78
CA VAL A 62 -6.47 -9.49 9.25
C VAL A 62 -6.11 -8.17 9.92
N GLY A 63 -5.69 -7.16 9.16
CA GLY A 63 -5.25 -5.90 9.76
C GLY A 63 -4.59 -4.93 8.78
N ILE A 64 -4.05 -3.86 9.36
CA ILE A 64 -3.16 -2.91 8.69
C ILE A 64 -1.72 -3.29 9.03
N MET A 65 -0.93 -3.61 8.02
CA MET A 65 0.52 -3.76 8.18
C MET A 65 1.15 -2.36 8.07
N PHE A 66 1.63 -1.83 9.19
CA PHE A 66 2.12 -0.45 9.27
C PHE A 66 3.63 -0.40 9.48
N HIS A 67 4.40 -0.27 8.40
CA HIS A 67 5.84 -0.09 8.46
C HIS A 67 6.26 1.24 7.79
N THR A 68 7.13 2.00 8.45
CA THR A 68 7.78 3.18 7.87
C THR A 68 9.24 3.20 8.27
N PHE A 69 10.12 3.19 7.27
CA PHE A 69 11.57 3.21 7.43
C PHE A 69 12.20 3.60 6.08
N PHE A 70 13.41 4.18 6.13
CA PHE A 70 14.24 4.28 4.92
C PHE A 70 14.73 2.88 4.56
N GLY A 71 14.54 2.46 3.31
CA GLY A 71 14.56 1.04 3.00
C GLY A 71 15.17 0.71 1.65
N GLY A 72 15.87 -0.41 1.66
CA GLY A 72 16.73 -1.01 0.67
C GLY A 72 17.46 -2.13 1.42
N SER A 73 18.66 -2.51 1.02
CA SER A 73 19.39 -3.59 1.72
C SER A 73 20.83 -3.23 2.11
N ASP A 74 21.22 -1.97 2.03
CA ASP A 74 22.57 -1.48 2.33
C ASP A 74 22.56 -0.06 2.91
N ASP A 75 23.74 0.42 3.32
CA ASP A 75 23.90 1.73 3.98
C ASP A 75 23.62 2.93 3.06
N THR A 76 23.53 2.76 1.73
CA THR A 76 23.24 3.87 0.81
C THR A 76 21.82 4.42 0.99
N TRP A 77 20.95 3.68 1.67
CA TRP A 77 19.57 4.08 1.97
C TRP A 77 19.45 4.92 3.25
N ARG A 78 20.54 5.11 4.01
CA ARG A 78 20.54 5.85 5.27
C ARG A 78 20.33 7.35 5.04
N THR A 79 19.43 7.96 5.82
CA THR A 79 19.29 9.42 5.87
C THR A 79 20.41 10.03 6.72
N PRO A 80 21.00 11.18 6.32
CA PRO A 80 22.10 11.80 7.07
C PRO A 80 21.67 12.53 8.35
N LYS A 81 20.37 12.60 8.62
CA LYS A 81 19.79 13.32 9.76
C LYS A 81 18.46 12.69 10.17
N ASP A 82 17.99 13.03 11.35
CA ASP A 82 16.68 12.60 11.82
C ASP A 82 15.56 13.13 10.91
N GLN A 83 14.56 12.27 10.70
CA GLN A 83 13.40 12.53 9.86
C GLN A 83 12.14 12.11 10.60
N TYR A 84 11.04 12.82 10.35
CA TYR A 84 9.79 12.60 11.05
C TYR A 84 8.65 12.44 10.04
N SER A 85 7.75 11.49 10.33
CA SER A 85 6.48 11.33 9.65
C SER A 85 5.39 11.15 10.69
N TYR A 86 4.23 11.75 10.44
CA TYR A 86 3.10 11.77 11.37
C TYR A 86 1.90 11.09 10.73
N PHE A 87 1.15 10.34 11.53
CA PHE A 87 0.03 9.54 11.05
C PHE A 87 -1.16 9.71 11.99
N LYS A 88 -2.37 9.76 11.42
CA LYS A 88 -3.63 9.88 12.16
C LYS A 88 -4.78 9.33 11.32
N ASN A 89 -5.94 9.16 11.96
CA ASN A 89 -7.19 8.75 11.31
C ASN A 89 -7.11 7.38 10.61
N PHE A 90 -6.48 6.40 11.25
CA PHE A 90 -6.50 5.02 10.75
C PHE A 90 -7.90 4.44 10.83
N VAL A 91 -8.33 3.83 9.72
CA VAL A 91 -9.59 3.10 9.64
C VAL A 91 -9.33 1.80 8.87
N LEU A 92 -9.73 0.68 9.46
CA LEU A 92 -9.84 -0.60 8.76
C LEU A 92 -11.32 -0.93 8.61
N LYS A 93 -11.76 -1.16 7.38
CA LYS A 93 -13.10 -1.66 7.09
C LYS A 93 -12.98 -2.98 6.35
N VAL A 94 -13.62 -4.00 6.89
CA VAL A 94 -13.78 -5.32 6.26
C VAL A 94 -15.27 -5.50 6.01
N SER A 95 -15.62 -5.90 4.79
CA SER A 95 -17.00 -6.11 4.32
C SER A 95 -17.10 -7.39 3.51
#